data_AF-H9YU13-F1
#
_entry.id   AF-H9YU13-F1
#
_cell.length_a   1.000
_cell.length_b   1.000
_cell.length_c   1.000
_cell.angle_alpha   90.00
_cell.angle_beta   90.00
_cell.angle_gamma   90.00
#
_symmetry.space_group_name_H-M   'P 1'
#
loop_
_entity.id
_entity.type
_entity.pdbx_description
1 polymer ?
#
loop_
_entity_poly.entity_id
_entity_poly.type
_entity_poly.pdbx_seq_one_letter_code
_entity_poly.pdbx_strand_id
1 'polypeptide(L)'
;MVVVFGLTCVFLVLVVVILSGCSSLFSRQCEGVCSWVSPYECGFIPNSISFDSFSFSYFSLLVFFVVFDLEISLLLNMPEQMTELFGFYCYVGFLVVLSVGFLVEAVLGYVRWGY
;
A
#
# COMPACT_ATOMS: atom_id res chain seq x y z
N MET A 1 40.52 7.40 -24.30
CA MET A 1 39.66 7.90 -25.40
C MET A 1 38.59 6.88 -25.80
N VAL A 2 38.95 5.64 -26.14
CA VAL A 2 37.98 4.58 -26.51
C VAL A 2 36.99 4.23 -25.40
N VAL A 3 37.43 4.12 -24.14
CA VAL A 3 36.55 3.82 -22.99
C VAL A 3 35.52 4.93 -22.74
N VAL A 4 35.94 6.19 -22.85
CA VAL A 4 35.05 7.35 -22.70
C VAL A 4 33.99 7.35 -23.82
N PHE A 5 34.39 7.05 -25.05
CA PHE A 5 33.48 6.93 -26.18
C PHE A 5 32.47 5.78 -26.01
N GLY A 6 32.92 4.63 -25.51
CA GLY A 6 32.04 3.50 -25.20
C GLY A 6 30.99 3.83 -24.13
N LEU A 7 31.40 4.51 -23.05
CA LEU A 7 30.47 4.94 -22.00
C LEU A 7 29.44 5.95 -22.51
N THR A 8 29.83 6.90 -23.36
CA THR A 8 28.88 7.85 -23.95
C THR A 8 27.87 7.17 -24.88
N CYS A 9 28.29 6.16 -25.64
CA CYS A 9 27.38 5.40 -26.51
C CYS A 9 26.36 4.59 -25.70
N VAL A 10 26.80 3.93 -24.62
CA VAL A 10 25.89 3.18 -23.74
C VAL A 10 24.87 4.13 -23.09
N PHE A 11 25.30 5.30 -22.64
CA PHE A 11 24.41 6.32 -22.07
C PHE A 11 23.36 6.79 -23.09
N LEU A 12 23.74 7.05 -24.34
CA LEU A 12 22.80 7.48 -25.38
C LEU A 12 21.77 6.40 -25.72
N VAL A 13 22.17 5.13 -25.80
CA VAL A 13 21.24 4.03 -26.06
C VAL A 13 20.22 3.91 -24.92
N LEU A 14 20.67 4.00 -23.67
CA LEU A 14 19.78 3.96 -22.51
C LEU A 14 18.75 5.10 -22.53
N VAL A 15 19.18 6.32 -22.87
CA VAL A 15 18.27 7.48 -22.97
C VAL A 15 17.19 7.25 -24.04
N VAL A 16 17.56 6.73 -25.21
CA VAL A 16 16.58 6.46 -26.29
C VAL A 16 15.57 5.38 -25.87
N VAL A 17 16.02 4.31 -25.20
CA VAL A 17 15.13 3.24 -24.71
C VAL A 17 14.13 3.79 -23.68
N ILE A 18 14.61 4.57 -22.70
CA ILE A 18 13.77 5.17 -21.66
C ILE A 18 12.73 6.11 -22.29
N LEU A 19 13.14 6.97 -23.22
CA LEU A 19 12.23 7.89 -23.91
C LEU A 19 11.19 7.15 -24.77
N SER A 20 11.56 6.04 -25.41
CA SER A 20 10.61 5.24 -26.20
C SER A 20 9.55 4.53 -25.34
N GLY A 21 9.86 4.20 -24.07
CA GLY A 21 8.93 3.60 -23.12
C GLY A 21 7.93 4.60 -22.52
N CYS A 22 8.21 5.91 -22.63
CA CYS A 22 7.27 6.94 -22.21
C CYS A 22 6.10 7.01 -23.19
N SER A 23 5.00 6.35 -22.85
CA SER A 23 3.74 6.33 -23.61
C SER A 23 3.19 7.73 -23.92
N SER A 24 3.58 8.74 -23.15
CA SER A 24 3.24 10.17 -23.34
C SER A 24 3.72 10.75 -24.68
N LEU A 25 4.82 10.24 -25.27
CA LEU A 25 5.33 10.74 -26.55
C LEU A 25 4.60 10.15 -27.76
N PHE A 26 4.00 8.97 -27.59
CA PHE A 26 3.26 8.27 -28.66
C PHE A 26 1.74 8.37 -28.47
N SER A 27 1.26 8.86 -27.33
CA SER A 27 -0.16 9.06 -27.10
C SER A 27 -0.68 10.20 -27.97
N ARG A 28 -1.84 9.98 -28.58
CA ARG A 28 -2.56 11.06 -29.25
C ARG A 28 -3.04 12.04 -28.18
N GLN A 29 -2.53 13.27 -28.25
CA GLN A 29 -3.03 14.37 -27.45
C GLN A 29 -4.42 14.74 -27.96
N CYS A 30 -5.46 14.21 -27.32
CA CYS A 30 -6.83 14.64 -27.55
C CYS A 30 -7.09 15.90 -26.72
N GLU A 31 -6.80 17.07 -27.28
CA GLU A 31 -7.14 18.35 -26.65
C GLU A 31 -8.67 18.57 -26.71
N GLY A 32 -9.29 18.68 -25.53
CA GLY A 32 -10.48 19.50 -25.31
C GLY A 32 -11.87 18.94 -25.66
N VAL A 33 -12.01 17.85 -26.43
CA VAL A 33 -13.36 17.35 -26.82
C VAL A 33 -13.50 15.84 -26.60
N CYS A 34 -13.13 15.38 -25.42
CA CYS A 34 -13.23 13.96 -25.06
C CYS A 34 -14.12 13.79 -23.84
N SER A 35 -15.24 13.10 -24.02
CA SER A 35 -16.01 12.42 -22.96
C SER A 35 -15.16 11.47 -22.11
N TRP A 36 -13.90 11.26 -22.49
CA TRP A 36 -12.87 10.54 -21.74
C TRP A 36 -12.24 11.37 -20.61
N VAL A 37 -12.46 12.69 -20.55
CA VAL A 37 -11.95 13.56 -19.47
C VAL A 37 -12.97 13.70 -18.32
N SER A 38 -14.24 13.35 -18.55
CA SER A 38 -15.26 13.30 -17.50
C SER A 38 -15.20 12.00 -16.70
N PRO A 39 -15.58 12.02 -15.40
CA PRO A 39 -15.72 10.79 -14.60
C PRO A 39 -16.71 9.83 -15.27
N TYR A 40 -16.48 8.52 -15.09
CA TYR A 40 -17.37 7.50 -15.63
C TYR A 40 -18.66 7.43 -14.79
N GLU A 41 -19.79 7.77 -15.41
CA GLU A 41 -21.09 7.86 -14.72
C GLU A 41 -22.16 6.92 -15.28
N CYS A 42 -21.74 5.77 -15.85
CA CYS A 42 -22.67 4.79 -16.44
C CYS A 42 -23.68 5.41 -17.44
N GLY A 43 -23.30 6.52 -18.11
CA GLY A 43 -24.15 7.22 -19.10
C GLY A 43 -25.15 8.23 -18.53
N PHE A 44 -25.12 8.49 -17.22
CA PHE A 44 -25.94 9.53 -16.57
C PHE A 44 -25.19 10.85 -16.41
N ILE A 45 -25.94 11.92 -16.18
CA ILE A 45 -25.40 13.27 -15.90
C ILE A 45 -25.16 13.39 -14.39
N PRO A 46 -24.04 13.98 -13.94
CA PRO A 46 -23.74 14.11 -12.52
C PRO A 46 -24.82 14.94 -11.85
N ASN A 47 -25.58 14.29 -10.97
CA ASN A 47 -26.68 14.95 -10.26
C ASN A 47 -26.29 15.37 -8.83
N SER A 48 -25.09 15.03 -8.36
CA SER A 48 -24.65 15.32 -6.99
C SER A 48 -23.13 15.45 -6.88
N ILE A 49 -22.69 16.34 -5.99
CA ILE A 49 -21.31 16.43 -5.54
C ILE A 49 -20.97 15.12 -4.81
N SER A 50 -19.86 14.49 -5.17
CA SER A 50 -19.30 13.35 -4.44
C SER A 50 -18.85 13.83 -3.05
N PHE A 51 -19.68 13.62 -2.03
CA PHE A 51 -19.25 13.76 -0.65
C PHE A 51 -18.36 12.57 -0.31
N ASP A 52 -17.14 12.84 0.15
CA ASP A 52 -16.34 11.81 0.82
C ASP A 52 -17.05 11.45 2.13
N SER A 53 -17.79 10.34 2.11
CA SER A 53 -18.30 9.73 3.32
C SER A 53 -17.12 9.17 4.09
N PHE A 54 -16.65 9.91 5.10
CA PHE A 54 -15.68 9.40 6.06
C PHE A 54 -16.29 8.21 6.78
N SER A 55 -15.83 7.00 6.44
CA SER A 55 -16.23 5.78 7.13
C SER A 55 -15.24 5.48 8.24
N PHE A 56 -15.76 5.41 9.46
CA PHE A 56 -15.01 5.02 10.66
C PHE A 56 -14.36 3.64 10.53
N SER A 57 -14.92 2.76 9.68
CA SER A 57 -14.36 1.42 9.42
C SER A 57 -12.97 1.47 8.79
N TYR A 58 -12.71 2.41 7.86
CA TYR A 58 -11.37 2.54 7.26
C TYR A 58 -10.34 3.05 8.26
N PHE A 59 -10.76 3.97 9.14
CA PHE A 59 -9.90 4.47 10.20
C PHE A 59 -9.52 3.36 11.20
N SER A 60 -10.49 2.56 11.64
CA SER A 60 -10.23 1.44 12.56
C SER A 60 -9.31 0.39 11.95
N LEU A 61 -9.44 0.10 10.65
CA LEU A 61 -8.57 -0.84 9.94
C LEU A 61 -7.14 -0.31 9.86
N LEU A 62 -6.95 1.00 9.62
CA LEU A 62 -5.63 1.62 9.59
C LEU A 62 -4.93 1.54 10.95
N VAL A 63 -5.64 1.84 12.05
CA VAL A 63 -5.08 1.73 13.40
C VAL A 63 -4.70 0.28 13.71
N PHE A 64 -5.60 -0.67 13.41
CA PHE A 64 -5.33 -2.09 13.60
C PHE A 64 -4.09 -2.56 12.81
N PHE A 65 -3.95 -2.13 11.56
CA PHE A 65 -2.79 -2.45 10.74
C PHE A 65 -1.48 -1.94 11.36
N VAL A 66 -1.46 -0.70 11.83
CA VAL A 66 -0.25 -0.11 12.45
C VAL A 66 0.14 -0.84 13.74
N VAL A 67 -0.84 -1.19 14.58
CA VAL A 67 -0.58 -1.94 15.82
C VAL A 67 -0.05 -3.33 15.51
N PHE A 68 -0.70 -4.07 14.60
CA PHE A 68 -0.29 -5.43 14.25
C PHE A 68 1.09 -5.47 13.55
N ASP A 69 1.45 -4.45 12.75
CA ASP A 69 2.77 -4.32 12.12
C ASP A 69 3.89 -4.09 13.15
N LEU A 70 3.63 -3.28 14.18
CA LEU A 70 4.55 -3.09 15.31
C LEU A 70 4.76 -4.42 16.05
N GLU A 71 3.69 -5.15 16.32
CA GLU A 71 3.75 -6.42 17.05
C GLU A 71 4.49 -7.52 16.28
N ILE A 72 4.29 -7.61 14.96
CA ILE A 72 5.08 -8.53 14.10
C ILE A 72 6.56 -8.15 14.14
N SER A 73 6.88 -6.85 14.09
CA SER A 73 8.27 -6.38 14.18
C SER A 73 8.96 -6.81 15.48
N LEU A 74 8.22 -6.90 16.59
CA LEU A 74 8.72 -7.44 17.85
C LEU A 74 8.90 -8.97 17.81
N LEU A 75 7.97 -9.69 17.20
CA LEU A 75 8.06 -11.15 17.02
C LEU A 75 9.23 -11.55 16.11
N LEU A 76 9.63 -10.71 15.16
CA LEU A 76 10.76 -11.00 14.27
C LEU A 76 12.10 -11.14 15.02
N ASN A 77 12.23 -10.56 16.21
CA ASN A 77 13.43 -10.68 17.06
C ASN A 77 13.45 -11.95 17.92
N MET A 78 12.37 -12.74 17.94
CA MET A 78 12.27 -13.99 18.69
C MET A 78 13.40 -15.01 18.43
N PRO A 79 13.82 -15.31 17.18
CA PRO A 79 14.85 -16.31 16.92
C PRO A 79 16.19 -15.99 17.60
N GLU A 80 16.55 -14.72 17.72
CA GLU A 80 17.80 -14.28 18.35
C GLU A 80 17.82 -14.51 19.87
N GLN A 81 16.66 -14.60 20.51
CA GLN A 81 16.52 -14.72 21.97
C GLN A 81 16.08 -16.11 22.44
N MET A 82 16.00 -17.10 21.53
CA MET A 82 15.53 -18.47 21.82
C MET A 82 16.43 -19.27 22.76
N THR A 83 17.65 -18.80 23.07
CA THR A 83 18.59 -19.48 23.96
C THR A 83 18.15 -19.46 25.43
N GLU A 84 17.34 -18.48 25.81
CA GLU A 84 16.82 -18.27 27.17
C GLU A 84 15.40 -18.86 27.29
N LEU A 85 15.21 -19.84 28.19
CA LEU A 85 13.88 -20.42 28.45
C LEU A 85 12.88 -19.36 28.94
N PHE A 86 13.35 -18.37 29.70
CA PHE A 86 12.51 -17.27 30.18
C PHE A 86 12.00 -16.40 29.02
N GLY A 87 12.86 -16.08 28.04
CA GLY A 87 12.49 -15.33 26.86
C GLY A 87 11.38 -16.03 26.07
N PHE A 88 11.47 -17.35 25.90
CA PHE A 88 10.42 -18.13 25.24
C PHE A 88 9.05 -17.98 25.92
N TYR A 89 8.99 -18.10 27.26
CA TYR A 89 7.72 -17.91 27.98
C TYR A 89 7.18 -16.48 27.86
N CYS A 90 8.04 -15.46 27.83
CA CYS A 90 7.64 -14.08 27.58
C CYS A 90 7.01 -13.91 26.19
N TYR A 91 7.60 -14.48 25.14
CA TYR A 91 7.03 -14.44 23.78
C TYR A 91 5.70 -15.18 23.67
N VAL A 92 5.56 -16.34 24.33
CA VAL A 92 4.28 -17.06 24.38
C VAL A 92 3.22 -16.24 25.11
N GLY A 93 3.58 -15.60 26.24
CA GLY A 93 2.69 -14.70 26.96
C GLY A 93 2.26 -13.49 26.12
N PHE A 94 3.21 -12.91 25.38
CA PHE A 94 2.93 -11.83 24.43
C PHE A 94 1.93 -12.26 23.35
N LEU A 95 2.12 -13.43 22.72
CA LEU A 95 1.17 -13.98 21.74
C LEU A 95 -0.24 -14.20 22.31
N VAL A 96 -0.36 -14.63 23.56
CA VAL A 96 -1.66 -14.80 24.22
C VAL A 96 -2.37 -13.45 24.38
N VAL A 97 -1.66 -12.42 24.87
CA VAL A 97 -2.23 -11.08 25.03
C VAL A 97 -2.70 -10.53 23.68
N LEU A 98 -1.87 -10.70 22.65
CA LEU A 98 -2.13 -10.27 21.28
C LEU A 98 -3.39 -10.95 20.71
N SER A 99 -3.49 -12.27 20.89
CA SER A 99 -4.64 -13.07 20.45
C SER A 99 -5.94 -12.66 21.15
N VAL A 100 -5.87 -12.37 22.45
CA VAL A 100 -7.04 -11.92 23.23
C VAL A 100 -7.46 -10.51 22.83
N GLY A 101 -6.52 -9.58 22.66
CA GLY A 101 -6.80 -8.22 22.20
C GLY A 101 -7.52 -8.21 20.86
N PHE A 102 -7.00 -8.98 19.89
CA PHE A 102 -7.63 -9.12 18.59
C PHE A 102 -9.05 -9.71 18.67
N LEU A 103 -9.26 -10.75 19.48
CA LEU A 103 -10.58 -11.36 19.65
C LEU A 103 -11.59 -10.37 20.24
N VAL A 104 -11.18 -9.56 21.23
CA VAL A 104 -12.06 -8.54 21.83
C VAL A 104 -12.47 -7.50 20.78
N GLU A 105 -11.53 -6.99 19.99
CA GLU A 105 -11.83 -6.02 18.93
C GLU A 105 -12.72 -6.60 17.81
N ALA A 106 -12.49 -7.86 17.44
CA ALA A 106 -13.30 -8.56 16.46
C ALA A 106 -14.74 -8.76 16.93
N VAL A 107 -14.94 -9.14 18.20
CA VAL A 107 -16.28 -9.32 18.80
C VAL A 107 -17.01 -7.99 18.98
N LEU A 108 -16.29 -6.92 19.32
CA LEU A 108 -16.85 -5.56 19.41
C LEU A 108 -17.31 -5.01 18.03
N GLY A 109 -16.92 -5.66 16.94
CA GLY A 109 -17.40 -5.34 15.60
C GLY A 109 -16.64 -4.21 14.93
N TYR A 110 -15.47 -3.80 15.45
CA TYR A 110 -14.59 -2.83 14.77
C TYR A 110 -14.08 -3.33 13.41
N VAL A 111 -14.01 -4.65 13.25
CA VAL A 111 -13.59 -5.33 12.01
C VAL A 111 -14.78 -5.70 11.11
N ARG A 112 -16.02 -5.49 11.58
CA ARG A 112 -17.21 -5.88 10.81
C ARG A 112 -17.43 -4.89 9.67
N TRP A 113 -17.30 -5.39 8.45
CA TRP A 113 -17.82 -4.72 7.27
C TRP A 113 -19.32 -5.04 7.14
N GLY A 114 -20.15 -4.06 7.50
CA GLY A 114 -21.56 -4.04 7.19
C GLY A 114 -21.81 -2.92 6.21
N TYR A 115 -22.57 -3.22 5.15
CA TYR A 115 -23.20 -2.22 4.29
C TYR A 115 -24.07 -1.27 5.13
#